data_AF-A0A2Z5QY72-F1
#
_entry.id   AF-A0A2Z5QY72-F1
#
_cell.length_a   1.000
_cell.length_b   1.000
_cell.length_c   1.000
_cell.angle_alpha   90.00
_cell.angle_beta   90.00
_cell.angle_gamma   90.00
#
_symmetry.space_group_name_H-M   'P 1'
#
loop_
_entity.id
_entity.type
_entity.pdbx_description
1 polymer ?
#
loop_
_entity_poly.entity_id
_entity_poly.type
_entity_poly.pdbx_seq_one_letter_code
_entity_poly.pdbx_strand_id
1 'polypeptide(L)'
;MGPFVWRWYPDAEPTAEFEVMARPRRQELTKETYRYRENGSMYITKTRVYTEHHNRLAGYPGGSIDLFILDEIEGVDIDAPIDFSVAEHQLAQILES
;
A
#
# COMPACT_ATOMS: atom_id res chain seq x y z
N MET A 1 0.60 6.18 -1.47
CA MET A 1 1.74 5.97 -2.41
C MET A 1 1.26 6.26 -3.82
N GLY A 2 2.01 7.04 -4.61
CA GLY A 2 1.58 7.49 -5.95
C GLY A 2 1.98 6.53 -7.08
N PRO A 3 1.66 6.87 -8.35
CA PRO A 3 1.82 5.98 -9.51
C PRO A 3 3.27 5.83 -10.00
N PHE A 4 4.18 6.70 -9.55
CA PHE A 4 5.55 6.80 -10.08
C PHE A 4 6.52 5.94 -9.26
N VAL A 5 6.22 4.66 -9.17
CA VAL A 5 7.04 3.68 -8.46
C VAL A 5 8.14 3.20 -9.40
N TRP A 6 9.37 3.17 -8.87
CA TRP A 6 10.54 2.63 -9.55
C TRP A 6 11.01 1.40 -8.79
N ARG A 7 11.45 0.38 -9.53
CA ARG A 7 12.09 -0.81 -8.98
C ARG A 7 13.59 -0.75 -9.25
N TRP A 8 14.36 -0.84 -8.18
CA TRP A 8 15.82 -0.91 -8.26
C TRP A 8 16.29 -2.37 -8.32
N TYR A 9 17.41 -2.61 -9.00
CA TYR A 9 18.06 -3.91 -9.09
C TYR A 9 19.58 -3.78 -8.84
N PRO A 10 20.22 -4.76 -8.17
CA PRO A 10 21.66 -4.73 -7.94
C PRO A 10 22.52 -4.73 -9.20
N ASP A 11 22.13 -5.54 -10.19
CA ASP A 11 22.94 -5.84 -11.38
C ASP A 11 22.24 -5.43 -12.69
N ALA A 12 21.26 -4.52 -12.62
CA ALA A 12 20.53 -4.05 -13.79
C ALA A 12 20.07 -2.60 -13.62
N GLU A 13 19.68 -1.98 -14.73
CA GLU A 13 19.07 -0.65 -14.71
C GLU A 13 17.71 -0.68 -13.98
N PRO A 14 17.36 0.39 -13.23
CA PRO A 14 16.07 0.47 -12.57
C PRO A 14 14.94 0.51 -13.60
N THR A 15 13.82 -0.14 -13.29
CA THR A 15 12.64 -0.17 -14.16
C THR A 15 11.50 0.65 -13.56
N ALA A 16 10.75 1.33 -14.42
CA ALA A 16 9.52 2.02 -14.04
C ALA A 16 8.36 1.01 -13.96
N GLU A 17 7.55 1.06 -12.90
CA GLU A 17 6.31 0.26 -12.77
C GLU A 17 5.11 0.94 -13.49
N PHE A 18 5.40 1.75 -14.50
CA PHE A 18 4.48 2.51 -15.34
C PHE A 18 5.06 2.65 -16.76
N GLU A 19 4.21 2.88 -17.76
CA GLU A 19 4.66 3.13 -19.14
C GLU A 19 5.32 4.50 -19.24
N VAL A 20 6.62 4.54 -19.53
CA VAL A 20 7.41 5.77 -19.54
C VAL A 20 6.99 6.69 -20.69
N MET A 21 6.68 6.12 -21.86
CA MET A 21 6.29 6.88 -23.04
C MET A 21 4.84 7.38 -23.00
N ALA A 22 4.03 6.88 -22.06
CA ALA A 22 2.66 7.28 -21.82
C ALA A 22 2.43 7.63 -20.34
N ARG A 23 3.41 8.31 -19.72
CA ARG A 23 3.38 8.61 -18.28
C ARG A 23 2.18 9.52 -17.93
N PRO A 24 1.19 9.03 -17.14
CA PRO A 24 0.02 9.82 -16.78
C PRO A 24 0.35 10.91 -15.74
N ARG A 25 -0.42 11.99 -15.73
CA ARG A 25 -0.41 12.97 -14.62
C ARG A 25 -1.17 12.41 -13.43
N ARG A 26 -0.90 12.93 -12.22
CA ARG A 26 -1.57 12.45 -10.98
C ARG A 26 -3.10 12.55 -11.03
N GLN A 27 -3.62 13.61 -11.64
CA GLN A 27 -5.06 13.82 -11.83
C GLN A 27 -5.71 12.90 -12.88
N GLU A 28 -4.91 12.16 -13.66
CA GLU A 28 -5.39 11.25 -14.72
C GLU A 28 -5.36 9.79 -14.26
N LEU A 29 -5.01 9.55 -12.99
CA LEU A 29 -4.95 8.20 -12.45
C LEU A 29 -6.35 7.64 -12.28
N THR A 30 -6.53 6.45 -12.82
CA THR A 30 -7.69 5.60 -12.64
C THR A 30 -7.41 4.55 -11.58
N LYS A 31 -8.44 3.84 -11.11
CA LYS A 31 -8.28 2.74 -10.14
C LYS A 31 -7.32 1.65 -10.67
N GLU A 32 -7.31 1.42 -11.99
CA GLU A 32 -6.48 0.41 -12.67
C GLU A 32 -5.02 0.84 -12.81
N THR A 33 -4.76 2.16 -12.85
CA THR A 33 -3.42 2.72 -13.00
C THR A 33 -2.82 3.19 -11.67
N TYR A 34 -3.65 3.34 -10.64
CA TYR A 34 -3.20 3.62 -9.29
C TYR A 34 -2.37 2.45 -8.73
N ARG A 35 -1.49 2.77 -7.77
CA ARG A 35 -0.66 1.79 -7.07
C ARG A 35 -0.97 1.89 -5.59
N TYR A 36 -1.37 0.77 -5.01
CA TYR A 36 -1.70 0.66 -3.60
C TYR A 36 -0.50 0.10 -2.83
N ARG A 37 -0.30 0.57 -1.60
CA ARG A 37 0.68 0.05 -0.65
C ARG A 37 -0.09 -0.47 0.56
N GLU A 38 0.30 -1.62 1.09
CA GLU A 38 -0.14 -2.05 2.42
C GLU A 38 0.35 -1.06 3.47
N ASN A 39 -0.48 -0.76 4.47
CA ASN A 39 -0.16 0.14 5.59
C ASN A 39 -0.07 -0.58 6.94
N GLY A 40 0.03 -1.92 6.94
CA GLY A 40 0.17 -2.70 8.16
C GLY A 40 -1.07 -2.79 9.07
N SER A 41 -2.10 -1.97 8.88
CA SER A 41 -3.19 -1.83 9.87
C SER A 41 -4.05 -3.08 10.03
N MET A 42 -4.40 -3.76 8.92
CA MET A 42 -5.31 -4.90 8.98
C MET A 42 -5.03 -5.94 7.89
N TYR A 43 -5.03 -7.20 8.28
CA TYR A 43 -5.03 -8.35 7.38
C TYR A 43 -6.10 -9.34 7.83
N ILE A 44 -7.09 -9.58 6.98
CA ILE A 44 -8.13 -10.60 7.23
C ILE A 44 -7.87 -11.78 6.32
N THR A 45 -7.58 -12.93 6.91
CA THR A 45 -7.34 -14.18 6.18
C THR A 45 -7.98 -15.36 6.87
N LYS A 46 -8.33 -16.40 6.10
CA LYS A 46 -8.86 -17.65 6.68
C LYS A 46 -7.75 -18.34 7.46
N THR A 47 -8.06 -18.83 8.66
CA THR A 47 -7.08 -19.54 9.52
C THR A 47 -6.32 -20.62 8.77
N ARG A 48 -7.03 -21.41 7.95
CA ARG A 48 -6.43 -22.48 7.14
C ARG A 48 -5.34 -21.98 6.18
N VAL A 49 -5.59 -20.85 5.51
CA VAL A 49 -4.62 -20.25 4.58
C VAL A 49 -3.36 -19.86 5.35
N TYR A 50 -3.51 -19.19 6.49
CA TYR A 50 -2.38 -18.79 7.31
C TYR A 50 -1.57 -19.99 7.82
N THR A 51 -2.25 -21.05 8.28
CA THR A 51 -1.59 -22.24 8.83
C THR A 51 -0.90 -23.09 7.77
N GLU A 52 -1.49 -23.23 6.58
CA GLU A 52 -0.95 -24.08 5.50
C GLU A 52 0.13 -23.38 4.68
N HIS A 53 -0.04 -22.08 4.39
CA HIS A 53 0.87 -21.32 3.52
C HIS A 53 1.88 -20.47 4.28
N HIS A 54 1.75 -20.37 5.61
CA HIS A 54 2.56 -19.48 6.45
C HIS A 54 2.59 -18.04 5.91
N ASN A 55 1.45 -17.58 5.37
CA ASN A 55 1.32 -16.28 4.76
C ASN A 55 -0.05 -15.67 5.11
N ARG A 56 -0.07 -14.36 5.33
CA ARG A 56 -1.28 -13.58 5.57
C ARG A 56 -2.08 -13.31 4.29
N LEU A 57 -1.46 -13.41 3.12
CA LEU A 57 -2.09 -13.15 1.82
C LEU A 57 -2.60 -14.42 1.16
N ALA A 58 -3.87 -14.40 0.75
CA ALA A 58 -4.55 -15.52 0.10
C ALA A 58 -4.55 -15.47 -1.44
N GLY A 59 -3.76 -14.56 -2.04
CA GLY A 59 -3.68 -14.36 -3.50
C GLY A 59 -2.80 -15.37 -4.26
N TYR A 60 -2.63 -16.58 -3.73
CA TYR A 60 -1.90 -17.67 -4.40
C TYR A 60 -2.73 -18.29 -5.55
N PRO A 61 -2.14 -19.12 -6.44
CA PRO A 61 -2.90 -19.76 -7.52
C PRO A 61 -4.12 -20.55 -6.99
N GLY A 62 -5.33 -20.15 -7.41
CA GLY A 62 -6.59 -20.75 -6.94
C GLY A 62 -7.15 -20.16 -5.63
N GLY A 63 -6.45 -19.20 -5.02
CA GLY A 63 -6.94 -18.37 -3.93
C GLY A 63 -7.59 -17.07 -4.43
N SER A 64 -8.05 -16.24 -3.49
CA SER A 64 -8.69 -14.95 -3.76
C SER A 64 -8.10 -13.88 -2.85
N ILE A 65 -7.95 -12.66 -3.36
CA ILE A 65 -7.45 -11.50 -2.62
C ILE A 65 -8.27 -10.27 -2.99
N ASP A 66 -8.45 -9.38 -2.02
CA ASP A 66 -9.10 -8.09 -2.21
C ASP A 66 -8.41 -7.03 -1.35
N LEU A 67 -8.63 -5.75 -1.68
CA LEU A 67 -8.06 -4.60 -0.99
C LEU A 67 -9.16 -3.79 -0.31
N PHE A 68 -9.01 -3.54 0.98
CA PHE A 68 -9.78 -2.51 1.68
C PHE A 68 -9.00 -1.20 1.66
N ILE A 69 -9.52 -0.19 0.96
CA ILE A 69 -8.84 1.10 0.81
C ILE A 69 -9.23 2.00 1.98
N LEU A 70 -8.25 2.33 2.81
CA LEU A 70 -8.36 3.29 3.90
C LEU A 70 -8.12 4.71 3.40
N ASP A 71 -8.52 5.70 4.19
CA ASP A 71 -8.14 7.08 3.93
C ASP A 71 -6.62 7.24 4.07
N GLU A 72 -6.03 8.19 3.34
CA GLU A 72 -4.58 8.45 3.40
C GLU A 72 -4.15 8.87 4.81
N ILE A 73 -5.01 9.55 5.57
CA ILE A 73 -4.72 9.96 6.95
C ILE A 73 -4.65 8.78 7.94
N GLU A 74 -5.29 7.65 7.61
CA GLU A 74 -5.32 6.45 8.46
C GLU A 74 -4.11 5.53 8.22
N GLY A 75 -3.21 5.90 7.31
CA GLY A 75 -2.11 5.05 6.83
C GLY A 75 -0.76 5.24 7.53
N VAL A 76 -0.71 5.91 8.68
CA VAL A 76 0.55 6.15 9.41
C VAL A 76 0.99 4.91 10.20
N ASP A 77 2.22 4.48 9.95
CA ASP A 77 2.93 3.45 10.72
C ASP A 77 3.79 4.16 11.79
N ILE A 78 3.76 3.69 13.05
CA ILE A 78 4.54 4.26 14.15
C ILE A 78 5.72 3.34 14.48
N ASP A 79 6.88 3.60 13.86
CA ASP A 79 8.10 2.80 14.06
C ASP A 79 9.18 3.56 14.84
N ALA A 80 9.13 4.90 14.83
CA ALA A 80 10.04 5.80 15.51
C ALA A 80 9.29 6.87 16.31
N PRO A 81 9.95 7.51 17.30
CA PRO A 81 9.30 8.55 18.12
C PRO A 81 8.70 9.72 17.33
N ILE A 82 9.28 10.07 16.18
CA ILE A 82 8.75 11.14 15.32
C ILE A 82 7.40 10.77 14.70
N ASP A 83 7.19 9.50 14.38
CA ASP A 83 5.95 9.02 13.77
C ASP A 83 4.77 9.18 14.74
N PHE A 84 5.03 9.04 16.05
CA PHE A 84 4.02 9.26 17.08
C PHE A 84 3.49 10.70 17.07
N SER A 85 4.37 11.70 16.96
CA SER A 85 3.94 13.10 16.87
C SER A 85 3.13 13.40 15.60
N VAL A 86 3.46 12.72 14.49
CA VAL A 86 2.67 12.82 13.26
C VAL A 86 1.29 12.19 13.44
N ALA A 87 1.24 11.00 14.04
CA ALA A 87 -0.01 10.29 14.34
C ALA A 87 -0.94 11.09 15.25
N GLU A 88 -0.41 11.73 16.30
CA GLU A 88 -1.18 12.59 17.19
C GLU A 88 -1.81 13.78 16.44
N HIS A 89 -1.04 14.42 15.57
CA HIS A 89 -1.55 15.53 14.77
C HIS A 89 -2.66 15.09 13.82
N GLN A 90 -2.45 13.97 13.12
CA GLN A 90 -3.46 13.39 12.23
C GLN A 90 -4.73 13.01 12.97
N LEU A 91 -4.61 12.39 14.15
CA LEU A 91 -5.76 12.04 14.97
C LEU A 91 -6.57 13.28 15.38
N ALA A 92 -5.90 14.38 15.76
CA ALA A 92 -6.58 15.63 16.08
C ALA A 92 -7.38 16.16 14.87
N GLN A 93 -6.80 16.12 13.66
CA GLN A 93 -7.51 16.55 12.45
C GLN A 93 -8.76 15.72 12.15
N ILE A 94 -8.72 14.40 12.38
CA ILE A 94 -9.88 13.51 12.21
C ILE A 94 -10.98 13.82 13.23
N LEU A 95 -10.61 14.10 14.48
CA LEU A 95 -11.57 14.38 15.54
C LEU A 95 -12.22 15.77 15.41
N GLU A 96 -11.56 16.69 14.70
CA GLU A 96 -12.04 18.06 14.47
C GLU A 96 -12.85 18.22 13.17
N SER A 97 -12.87 17.20 12.29
CA SER A 97 -13.63 17.16 11.03
C SER A 97 -15.04 16.62 11.19
#